data_AF-A0A1H7Y541-F1
#
_entry.id   AF-A0A1H7Y541-F1
#
_cell.length_a   1.000
_cell.length_b   1.000
_cell.length_c   1.000
_cell.angle_alpha   90.00
_cell.angle_beta   90.00
_cell.angle_gamma   90.00
#
_symmetry.space_group_name_H-M   'P 1'
#
loop_
_entity.id
_entity.type
_entity.pdbx_description
1 polymer ?
#
loop_
_entity_poly.entity_id
_entity_poly.type
_entity_poly.pdbx_seq_one_letter_code
_entity_poly.pdbx_strand_id
1 'polypeptide(L)'
;MDIVKNTMIALLFAGIVGVTNAQTVSKQSYIEFTTSKKIGEKVQFFIVADSTEQKNIWIDLNNNGKREKNEGVKVFTTEDTSDSETRVIKSQTFRIYGKVNLLDCSDNQFTNINISHNQTLKKLYCKENQLIDLDVSQNSNLEEIVVSSNKLTSINFSKNKQLKYLDCSENEIKDLDVSKNIELEYLDFSSTQVKNIDLSYNIKLIELNCSYSELASLDVSRNTELDELFCHKSKLTYLDVSKNNKLDILGAQDNELSCIKISQEQLNHLEEKSWWTRYNKKY
;
A
#
# COMPACT_ATOMS: atom_id res chain seq x y z
N MET A 1 12.97 62.18 -17.19
CA MET A 1 11.62 61.57 -17.14
C MET A 1 11.32 61.02 -18.53
N ASP A 2 12.12 60.10 -19.05
CA ASP A 2 12.17 58.68 -18.65
C ASP A 2 10.80 58.02 -18.78
N ILE A 3 10.54 57.29 -19.85
CA ILE A 3 10.78 55.82 -19.93
C ILE A 3 10.40 55.33 -21.35
N VAL A 4 11.44 54.98 -22.09
CA VAL A 4 11.66 53.77 -22.93
C VAL A 4 10.54 53.26 -23.87
N LYS A 5 10.87 53.36 -25.16
CA LYS A 5 10.35 52.61 -26.32
C LYS A 5 10.39 51.10 -26.09
N ASN A 6 9.31 50.39 -26.42
CA ASN A 6 9.37 48.95 -26.70
C ASN A 6 8.94 48.69 -28.15
N THR A 7 9.94 48.47 -29.00
CA THR A 7 9.81 48.16 -30.42
C THR A 7 9.48 46.67 -30.57
N MET A 8 8.31 46.35 -31.12
CA MET A 8 7.99 45.01 -31.59
C MET A 8 8.89 44.66 -32.79
N ILE A 9 9.78 43.69 -32.61
CA ILE A 9 10.46 43.02 -33.73
C ILE A 9 9.77 41.68 -33.92
N ALA A 10 8.99 41.59 -35.01
CA ALA A 10 8.58 40.33 -35.59
C ALA A 10 9.79 39.69 -36.27
N LEU A 11 10.16 38.48 -35.84
CA LEU A 11 11.07 37.61 -36.58
C LEU A 11 10.30 36.35 -36.98
N LEU A 12 9.90 36.32 -38.25
CA LEU A 12 9.59 35.12 -39.01
C LEU A 12 10.85 34.24 -39.06
N PHE A 13 10.71 32.97 -38.69
CA PHE A 13 11.57 31.91 -39.23
C PHE A 13 10.70 30.86 -39.91
N ALA A 14 10.90 30.76 -41.22
CA ALA A 14 10.43 29.68 -42.07
C ALA A 14 11.14 28.36 -41.71
N GLY A 15 10.45 27.26 -41.96
CA GLY A 15 10.76 25.95 -41.40
C GLY A 15 12.09 25.31 -41.81
N ILE A 16 12.52 24.38 -40.96
CA ILE A 16 13.21 23.15 -41.37
C ILE A 16 12.41 22.00 -40.77
N VAL A 17 12.00 21.09 -41.65
CA VAL A 17 11.34 19.83 -41.33
C VAL A 17 12.31 18.99 -40.51
N GLY A 18 12.10 19.00 -39.19
CA GLY A 18 12.59 17.98 -38.29
C GLY A 18 11.37 17.37 -37.62
N VAL A 19 10.82 16.31 -38.22
CA VAL A 19 9.90 15.42 -37.49
C VAL A 19 10.75 14.69 -36.45
N THR A 20 11.11 15.38 -35.37
CA THR A 20 11.59 14.70 -34.17
C THR A 20 10.36 14.12 -33.51
N ASN A 21 10.37 12.80 -33.29
CA ASN A 21 9.37 12.00 -32.57
C ASN A 21 9.01 12.57 -31.17
N ALA A 22 8.37 13.73 -31.10
CA ALA A 22 7.81 14.30 -29.88
C ALA A 22 6.49 13.61 -29.49
N GLN A 23 6.18 12.45 -30.09
CA GLN A 23 4.90 11.77 -30.01
C GLN A 23 5.01 10.28 -29.61
N THR A 24 6.08 9.88 -28.92
CA THR A 24 6.21 8.51 -28.38
C THR A 24 6.44 8.40 -26.88
N VAL A 25 6.61 9.50 -26.13
CA VAL A 25 6.80 9.43 -24.66
C VAL A 25 5.48 9.45 -23.88
N SER A 26 4.40 10.06 -24.40
CA SER A 26 3.17 10.30 -23.61
C SER A 26 2.19 9.12 -23.49
N LYS A 27 2.58 7.90 -23.89
CA LYS A 27 1.70 6.69 -23.84
C LYS A 27 2.29 5.47 -23.12
N GLN A 28 3.54 5.53 -22.67
CA GLN A 28 4.16 4.40 -22.01
C GLN A 28 3.78 4.38 -20.52
N SER A 29 3.28 3.26 -20.02
CA SER A 29 3.09 3.06 -18.58
C SER A 29 4.43 3.17 -17.88
N TYR A 30 4.46 3.81 -16.71
CA TYR A 30 5.63 3.86 -15.87
C TYR A 30 5.25 4.02 -14.40
N ILE A 31 6.24 3.77 -13.54
CA ILE A 31 6.22 4.07 -12.11
C ILE A 31 7.44 4.94 -11.84
N GLU A 32 7.26 6.08 -11.20
CA GLU A 32 8.34 6.98 -10.84
C GLU A 32 8.64 6.90 -9.34
N PHE A 33 9.92 6.87 -8.99
CA PHE A 33 10.40 6.80 -7.64
C PHE A 33 11.26 8.02 -7.33
N THR A 34 11.24 8.48 -6.09
CA THR A 34 12.27 9.36 -5.52
C THR A 34 12.73 8.79 -4.18
N THR A 35 14.06 8.67 -3.98
CA THR A 35 14.67 8.07 -2.78
C THR A 35 15.63 9.03 -2.09
N SER A 36 15.77 8.91 -0.76
CA SER A 36 16.81 9.60 0.00
C SER A 36 18.19 8.95 -0.14
N LYS A 37 18.30 7.77 -0.76
CA LYS A 37 19.58 7.11 -1.03
C LYS A 37 20.52 8.02 -1.85
N LYS A 38 21.82 7.89 -1.61
CA LYS A 38 22.88 8.54 -2.37
C LYS A 38 23.05 7.83 -3.71
N ILE A 39 23.40 8.61 -4.74
CA ILE A 39 23.81 8.05 -6.03
C ILE A 39 24.95 7.04 -5.81
N GLY A 40 24.86 5.87 -6.43
CA GLY A 40 25.78 4.75 -6.23
C GLY A 40 25.30 3.71 -5.21
N GLU A 41 24.26 3.99 -4.42
CA GLU A 41 23.62 2.99 -3.56
C GLU A 41 22.68 2.07 -4.33
N LYS A 42 22.30 0.96 -3.68
CA LYS A 42 21.44 -0.06 -4.28
C LYS A 42 19.97 0.15 -3.93
N VAL A 43 19.11 -0.20 -4.87
CA VAL A 43 17.68 -0.41 -4.69
C VAL A 43 17.33 -1.84 -5.11
N GLN A 44 16.28 -2.41 -4.52
CA GLN A 44 15.81 -3.76 -4.79
C GLN A 44 14.34 -3.74 -5.16
N PHE A 45 13.96 -4.52 -6.17
CA PHE A 45 12.58 -4.66 -6.61
C PHE A 45 12.20 -6.12 -6.79
N PHE A 46 10.95 -6.46 -6.50
CA PHE A 46 10.31 -7.67 -7.02
C PHE A 46 9.24 -7.23 -8.01
N ILE A 47 9.34 -7.74 -9.24
CA ILE A 47 8.52 -7.28 -10.36
C ILE A 47 7.87 -8.50 -10.98
N VAL A 48 6.54 -8.55 -10.93
CA VAL A 48 5.76 -9.52 -11.70
C VAL A 48 5.06 -8.77 -12.83
N ALA A 49 5.18 -9.31 -14.04
CA ALA A 49 4.49 -8.80 -15.22
C ALA A 49 4.13 -9.95 -16.17
N ASP A 50 3.04 -9.77 -16.91
CA ASP A 50 2.65 -10.66 -18.01
C ASP A 50 3.83 -10.95 -18.94
N SER A 51 4.03 -12.23 -19.29
CA SER A 51 5.18 -12.69 -20.09
C SER A 51 5.32 -11.96 -21.43
N THR A 52 4.21 -11.51 -22.00
CA THR A 52 4.17 -10.74 -23.26
C THR A 52 4.66 -9.30 -23.10
N GLU A 53 4.58 -8.74 -21.88
CA GLU A 53 4.98 -7.38 -21.53
C GLU A 53 6.41 -7.29 -20.99
N GLN A 54 6.96 -8.36 -20.41
CA GLN A 54 8.29 -8.38 -19.77
C GLN A 54 9.42 -7.75 -20.62
N LYS A 55 9.46 -8.04 -21.92
CA LYS A 55 10.47 -7.50 -22.85
C LYS A 55 10.43 -5.97 -23.01
N ASN A 56 9.30 -5.36 -22.67
CA ASN A 56 9.04 -3.92 -22.75
C ASN A 56 9.41 -3.18 -21.46
N ILE A 57 9.74 -3.91 -20.38
CA ILE A 57 10.00 -3.33 -19.07
C ILE A 57 11.49 -3.02 -18.91
N TRP A 58 11.79 -1.82 -18.43
CA TRP A 58 13.16 -1.36 -18.21
C TRP A 58 13.21 -0.29 -17.11
N ILE A 59 14.37 -0.14 -16.49
CA ILE A 59 14.60 0.76 -15.34
C ILE A 59 15.58 1.86 -15.75
N ASP A 60 15.07 3.09 -15.83
CA ASP A 60 15.77 4.31 -16.21
C ASP A 60 16.54 4.90 -15.02
N LEU A 61 17.59 4.21 -14.58
CA LEU A 61 18.31 4.53 -13.33
C LEU A 61 19.04 5.88 -13.36
N ASN A 62 19.29 6.43 -14.54
CA ASN A 62 19.92 7.74 -14.74
C ASN A 62 18.91 8.85 -15.10
N ASN A 63 17.61 8.51 -15.18
CA ASN A 63 16.51 9.42 -15.45
C ASN A 63 16.66 10.20 -16.77
N ASN A 64 17.24 9.57 -17.80
CA ASN A 64 17.49 10.21 -19.09
C ASN A 64 16.31 10.03 -20.08
N GLY A 65 15.29 9.24 -19.73
CA GLY A 65 14.11 8.95 -20.54
C GLY A 65 14.38 8.10 -21.78
N LYS A 66 15.55 7.44 -21.88
CA LYS A 66 15.99 6.69 -23.05
C LYS A 66 16.54 5.32 -22.64
N ARG A 67 15.88 4.25 -23.10
CA ARG A 67 16.30 2.87 -22.83
C ARG A 67 17.72 2.58 -23.32
N GLU A 68 18.60 2.24 -22.39
CA GLU A 68 19.97 1.77 -22.65
C GLU A 68 20.08 0.24 -22.56
N LYS A 69 21.16 -0.33 -23.14
CA LYS A 69 21.35 -1.79 -23.29
C LYS A 69 21.29 -2.55 -21.95
N ASN A 70 21.69 -1.92 -20.84
CA ASN A 70 21.78 -2.51 -19.52
C ASN A 70 20.58 -2.21 -18.60
N GLU A 71 19.55 -1.54 -19.12
CA GLU A 71 18.41 -1.07 -18.31
C GLU A 71 17.22 -2.02 -18.33
N GLY A 72 17.17 -3.00 -19.23
CA GLY A 72 16.14 -4.05 -19.19
C GLY A 72 16.14 -4.77 -17.85
N VAL A 73 14.95 -5.09 -17.32
CA VAL A 73 14.80 -5.95 -16.13
C VAL A 73 15.36 -7.33 -16.46
N LYS A 74 16.18 -7.88 -15.57
CA LYS A 74 16.88 -9.17 -15.76
C LYS A 74 16.14 -10.30 -15.08
N VAL A 75 15.46 -9.98 -13.98
CA VAL A 75 14.78 -10.93 -13.12
C VAL A 75 13.34 -10.47 -12.93
N PHE A 76 12.39 -11.32 -13.34
CA PHE A 76 10.99 -11.18 -12.98
C PHE A 76 10.67 -12.23 -11.93
N THR A 77 10.02 -11.77 -10.86
CA THR A 77 9.61 -12.62 -9.74
C THR A 77 8.39 -13.44 -10.18
N THR A 78 8.24 -14.63 -9.63
CA THR A 78 6.99 -15.39 -9.67
C THR A 78 6.45 -15.51 -8.25
N GLU A 79 5.16 -15.81 -8.08
CA GLU A 79 4.56 -15.93 -6.72
C GLU A 79 5.33 -16.94 -5.82
N ASP A 80 6.03 -17.91 -6.43
CA ASP A 80 6.81 -18.94 -5.73
C ASP A 80 8.31 -18.62 -5.54
N THR A 81 8.84 -17.51 -6.06
CA THR A 81 10.28 -17.21 -6.00
C THR A 81 10.57 -15.93 -5.22
N SER A 82 11.70 -15.92 -4.52
CA SER A 82 12.24 -14.73 -3.83
C SER A 82 13.30 -14.00 -4.67
N ASP A 83 13.23 -14.19 -5.99
CA ASP A 83 14.18 -13.58 -6.90
C ASP A 83 13.87 -12.08 -7.06
N SER A 84 14.89 -11.26 -6.81
CA SER A 84 14.79 -9.81 -6.77
C SER A 84 15.75 -9.15 -7.75
N GLU A 85 15.32 -8.02 -8.31
CA GLU A 85 16.13 -7.18 -9.17
C GLU A 85 16.82 -6.10 -8.33
N THR A 86 18.13 -6.28 -8.09
CA THR A 86 18.95 -5.28 -7.39
C THR A 86 19.70 -4.39 -8.38
N ARG A 87 19.61 -3.07 -8.22
CA ARG A 87 20.21 -2.07 -9.11
C ARG A 87 20.92 -0.97 -8.36
N VAL A 88 21.99 -0.44 -8.95
CA VAL A 88 22.69 0.75 -8.44
C VAL A 88 22.07 2.00 -9.07
N ILE A 89 21.57 2.92 -8.25
CA ILE A 89 20.94 4.15 -8.73
C ILE A 89 21.98 5.14 -9.26
N LYS A 90 21.64 5.83 -10.35
CA LYS A 90 22.45 6.91 -10.95
C LYS A 90 21.80 8.29 -10.81
N SER A 91 20.57 8.31 -10.30
CA SER A 91 19.76 9.48 -9.99
C SER A 91 18.89 9.14 -8.77
N GLN A 92 18.55 10.15 -7.95
CA GLN A 92 17.63 9.96 -6.82
C GLN A 92 16.16 9.86 -7.26
N THR A 93 15.85 10.36 -8.44
CA THR A 93 14.56 10.15 -9.11
C THR A 93 14.78 9.31 -10.35
N PHE A 94 14.01 8.24 -10.54
CA PHE A 94 14.11 7.35 -11.69
C PHE A 94 12.78 6.66 -11.95
N ARG A 95 12.67 5.95 -13.08
CA ARG A 95 11.42 5.28 -13.50
C ARG A 95 11.62 3.81 -13.81
N ILE A 96 10.60 3.01 -13.53
CA ILE A 96 10.38 1.72 -14.17
C ILE A 96 9.34 1.95 -15.26
N TYR A 97 9.70 1.73 -16.51
CA TYR A 97 8.78 1.81 -17.64
C TYR A 97 8.22 0.42 -17.97
N GLY A 98 6.99 0.38 -18.49
CA GLY A 98 6.26 -0.82 -18.86
C GLY A 98 5.09 -1.12 -17.92
N LYS A 99 4.24 -2.08 -18.32
CA LYS A 99 3.09 -2.52 -17.52
C LYS A 99 3.55 -3.53 -16.48
N VAL A 100 3.19 -3.31 -15.22
CA VAL A 100 3.56 -4.17 -14.09
C VAL A 100 2.27 -4.63 -13.41
N ASN A 101 2.23 -5.89 -12.96
CA ASN A 101 1.08 -6.46 -12.24
C ASN A 101 1.33 -6.48 -10.72
N LEU A 102 2.53 -6.81 -10.29
CA LEU A 102 2.99 -6.72 -8.89
C LEU A 102 4.28 -5.93 -8.85
N LEU A 103 4.32 -4.93 -7.99
CA LEU A 103 5.55 -4.24 -7.61
C LEU A 103 5.76 -4.37 -6.11
N ASP A 104 6.85 -5.02 -5.71
CA ASP A 104 7.44 -4.86 -4.39
C ASP A 104 8.67 -3.96 -4.51
N CYS A 105 8.65 -2.86 -3.77
CA CYS A 105 9.69 -1.86 -3.71
C CYS A 105 10.00 -1.49 -2.24
N SER A 106 9.78 -2.44 -1.33
CA SER A 106 10.00 -2.29 0.10
C SER A 106 11.48 -2.07 0.46
N ASP A 107 11.75 -1.45 1.61
CA ASP A 107 13.10 -1.18 2.14
C ASP A 107 14.05 -0.48 1.15
N ASN A 108 13.61 0.65 0.60
CA ASN A 108 14.38 1.41 -0.38
C ASN A 108 14.55 2.89 -0.04
N GLN A 109 14.12 3.30 1.16
CA GLN A 109 14.15 4.70 1.60
C GLN A 109 13.48 5.65 0.59
N PHE A 110 12.44 5.19 -0.10
CA PHE A 110 11.66 6.02 -1.01
C PHE A 110 10.92 7.09 -0.23
N THR A 111 11.05 8.34 -0.68
CA THR A 111 10.31 9.49 -0.16
C THR A 111 9.08 9.80 -0.98
N ASN A 112 9.03 9.33 -2.24
CA ASN A 112 7.87 9.45 -3.12
C ASN A 112 7.80 8.28 -4.11
N ILE A 113 6.60 7.77 -4.34
CA ILE A 113 6.29 6.80 -5.39
C ILE A 113 5.06 7.28 -6.14
N ASN A 114 5.18 7.42 -7.46
CA ASN A 114 4.07 7.77 -8.34
C ASN A 114 3.75 6.61 -9.27
N ILE A 115 2.61 5.95 -8.99
CA ILE A 115 2.08 4.81 -9.74
C ILE A 115 0.92 5.17 -10.67
N SER A 116 0.54 6.45 -10.78
CA SER A 116 -0.65 6.90 -11.52
C SER A 116 -0.65 6.50 -13.01
N HIS A 117 0.54 6.26 -13.57
CA HIS A 117 0.74 5.84 -14.95
C HIS A 117 0.82 4.31 -15.13
N ASN A 118 0.60 3.52 -14.07
CA ASN A 118 0.64 2.05 -14.10
C ASN A 118 -0.70 1.42 -13.64
N GLN A 119 -1.73 1.58 -14.48
CA GLN A 119 -3.11 1.15 -14.16
C GLN A 119 -3.31 -0.38 -14.22
N THR A 120 -2.27 -1.15 -14.56
CA THR A 120 -2.28 -2.61 -14.56
C THR A 120 -1.90 -3.23 -13.22
N LEU A 121 -1.39 -2.42 -12.28
CA LEU A 121 -1.03 -2.91 -10.95
C LEU A 121 -2.22 -3.52 -10.23
N LYS A 122 -2.00 -4.72 -9.71
CA LYS A 122 -2.89 -5.48 -8.84
C LYS A 122 -2.36 -5.57 -7.42
N LYS A 123 -1.04 -5.63 -7.26
CA LYS A 123 -0.39 -5.77 -5.96
C LYS A 123 0.70 -4.72 -5.83
N LEU A 124 0.69 -3.97 -4.74
CA LEU A 124 1.69 -2.94 -4.44
C LEU A 124 2.21 -3.13 -3.02
N TYR A 125 3.50 -3.46 -2.91
CA TYR A 125 4.21 -3.52 -1.64
C TYR A 125 5.29 -2.45 -1.62
N CYS A 126 5.21 -1.55 -0.64
CA CYS A 126 6.13 -0.43 -0.48
C CYS A 126 6.43 -0.17 1.01
N LYS A 127 6.42 -1.23 1.82
CA LYS A 127 6.70 -1.14 3.25
C LYS A 127 8.13 -0.68 3.53
N GLU A 128 8.36 -0.19 4.75
CA GLU A 128 9.69 0.22 5.22
C GLU A 128 10.35 1.27 4.30
N ASN A 129 9.58 2.30 3.96
CA ASN A 129 10.07 3.45 3.20
C ASN A 129 9.92 4.74 4.03
N GLN A 130 9.97 5.90 3.39
CA GLN A 130 9.84 7.21 4.03
C GLN A 130 8.71 8.02 3.38
N LEU A 131 7.66 7.33 2.90
CA LEU A 131 6.54 7.96 2.20
C LEU A 131 5.72 8.80 3.17
N ILE A 132 5.47 10.05 2.79
CA ILE A 132 4.57 10.97 3.51
C ILE A 132 3.18 11.06 2.86
N ASP A 133 3.09 10.66 1.58
CA ASP A 133 1.87 10.60 0.79
C ASP A 133 1.98 9.47 -0.24
N LEU A 134 0.83 8.94 -0.66
CA LEU A 134 0.70 7.94 -1.72
C LEU A 134 -0.69 8.01 -2.35
N ASP A 135 -0.75 8.43 -3.62
CA ASP A 135 -1.99 8.43 -4.40
C ASP A 135 -2.18 7.11 -5.16
N VAL A 136 -3.22 6.38 -4.79
CA VAL A 136 -3.64 5.11 -5.43
C VAL A 136 -4.94 5.26 -6.25
N SER A 137 -5.42 6.48 -6.47
CA SER A 137 -6.73 6.78 -7.06
C SER A 137 -6.87 6.37 -8.52
N GLN A 138 -5.76 6.29 -9.25
CA GLN A 138 -5.72 5.87 -10.66
C GLN A 138 -5.53 4.35 -10.82
N ASN A 139 -5.37 3.61 -9.72
CA ASN A 139 -5.01 2.18 -9.72
C ASN A 139 -6.19 1.34 -9.21
N SER A 140 -7.35 1.47 -9.87
CA SER A 140 -8.60 0.81 -9.46
C SER A 140 -8.57 -0.73 -9.54
N ASN A 141 -7.53 -1.30 -10.12
CA ASN A 141 -7.28 -2.73 -10.22
C ASN A 141 -6.47 -3.30 -9.03
N LEU A 142 -6.05 -2.47 -8.08
CA LEU A 142 -5.37 -2.95 -6.88
C LEU A 142 -6.29 -3.87 -6.05
N GLU A 143 -5.77 -5.06 -5.79
CA GLU A 143 -6.33 -6.15 -4.99
C GLU A 143 -5.58 -6.28 -3.66
N GLU A 144 -4.28 -5.94 -3.62
CA GLU A 144 -3.46 -5.96 -2.40
C GLU A 144 -2.58 -4.72 -2.30
N ILE A 145 -2.57 -4.10 -1.12
CA ILE A 145 -1.77 -2.92 -0.80
C ILE A 145 -1.07 -3.14 0.54
N VAL A 146 0.26 -3.04 0.55
CA VAL A 146 1.11 -3.08 1.74
C VAL A 146 1.96 -1.81 1.77
N VAL A 147 1.66 -0.92 2.71
CA VAL A 147 2.33 0.40 2.87
C VAL A 147 2.88 0.59 4.28
N SER A 148 3.02 -0.51 5.03
CA SER A 148 3.43 -0.48 6.43
C SER A 148 4.79 0.17 6.67
N SER A 149 5.00 0.69 7.88
CA SER A 149 6.26 1.31 8.31
C SER A 149 6.68 2.45 7.38
N ASN A 150 5.79 3.43 7.21
CA ASN A 150 6.01 4.67 6.47
C ASN A 150 5.65 5.88 7.37
N LYS A 151 5.43 7.05 6.78
CA LYS A 151 5.07 8.29 7.50
C LYS A 151 3.76 8.88 6.98
N LEU A 152 2.86 8.03 6.49
CA LEU A 152 1.57 8.45 5.95
C LEU A 152 0.69 8.97 7.08
N THR A 153 0.08 10.14 6.87
CA THR A 153 -0.91 10.71 7.81
C THR A 153 -2.35 10.49 7.36
N SER A 154 -2.53 10.19 6.07
CA SER A 154 -3.80 9.84 5.45
C SER A 154 -3.53 9.08 4.15
N ILE A 155 -4.48 8.24 3.74
CA ILE A 155 -4.47 7.59 2.43
C ILE A 155 -5.92 7.25 2.04
N ASN A 156 -6.25 7.36 0.76
CA ASN A 156 -7.61 7.20 0.27
C ASN A 156 -7.75 5.96 -0.63
N PHE A 157 -8.44 4.93 -0.11
CA PHE A 157 -8.68 3.67 -0.81
C PHE A 157 -10.02 3.60 -1.55
N SER A 158 -10.79 4.69 -1.63
CA SER A 158 -12.16 4.70 -2.15
C SER A 158 -12.30 4.29 -3.62
N LYS A 159 -11.21 4.31 -4.39
CA LYS A 159 -11.16 3.89 -5.80
C LYS A 159 -10.77 2.42 -5.96
N ASN A 160 -10.17 1.81 -4.95
CA ASN A 160 -9.64 0.44 -4.99
C ASN A 160 -10.70 -0.55 -4.53
N LYS A 161 -11.83 -0.61 -5.25
CA LYS A 161 -13.01 -1.41 -4.86
C LYS A 161 -12.76 -2.93 -4.86
N GLN A 162 -11.68 -3.37 -5.50
CA GLN A 162 -11.26 -4.77 -5.58
C GLN A 162 -10.27 -5.15 -4.47
N LEU A 163 -9.95 -4.23 -3.55
CA LEU A 163 -8.99 -4.44 -2.48
C LEU A 163 -9.48 -5.53 -1.51
N LYS A 164 -8.66 -6.57 -1.34
CA LYS A 164 -8.87 -7.71 -0.45
C LYS A 164 -7.90 -7.72 0.72
N TYR A 165 -6.67 -7.27 0.48
CA TYR A 165 -5.61 -7.21 1.49
C TYR A 165 -5.12 -5.78 1.65
N LEU A 166 -5.23 -5.25 2.86
CA LEU A 166 -4.70 -3.94 3.20
C LEU A 166 -3.86 -4.02 4.47
N ASP A 167 -2.57 -3.74 4.34
CA ASP A 167 -1.69 -3.43 5.47
C ASP A 167 -1.21 -1.98 5.36
N CYS A 168 -1.67 -1.15 6.29
CA CYS A 168 -1.27 0.23 6.47
C CYS A 168 -0.72 0.50 7.88
N SER A 169 -0.28 -0.56 8.57
CA SER A 169 0.27 -0.51 9.92
C SER A 169 1.50 0.38 10.02
N GLU A 170 1.86 0.77 11.25
CA GLU A 170 3.07 1.56 11.53
C GLU A 170 3.16 2.84 10.68
N ASN A 171 2.05 3.58 10.60
CA ASN A 171 1.95 4.89 9.97
C ASN A 171 1.34 5.89 10.96
N GLU A 172 1.30 7.16 10.60
CA GLU A 172 0.73 8.24 11.42
C GLU A 172 -0.74 8.53 11.06
N ILE A 173 -1.46 7.53 10.54
CA ILE A 173 -2.85 7.64 10.07
C ILE A 173 -3.79 7.87 11.27
N LYS A 174 -4.64 8.89 11.17
CA LYS A 174 -5.63 9.23 12.20
C LYS A 174 -7.06 8.84 11.84
N ASP A 175 -7.37 8.88 10.54
CA ASP A 175 -8.68 8.59 10.00
C ASP A 175 -8.51 7.58 8.86
N LEU A 176 -9.23 6.46 8.96
CA LEU A 176 -9.21 5.39 7.97
C LEU A 176 -10.65 5.08 7.53
N ASP A 177 -10.94 5.28 6.25
CA ASP A 177 -12.22 4.92 5.63
C ASP A 177 -12.02 3.73 4.67
N VAL A 178 -12.60 2.60 5.03
CA VAL A 178 -12.61 1.35 4.24
C VAL A 178 -14.02 0.97 3.77
N SER A 179 -14.99 1.89 3.87
CA SER A 179 -16.41 1.63 3.56
C SER A 179 -16.68 1.28 2.10
N LYS A 180 -15.72 1.57 1.19
CA LYS A 180 -15.81 1.23 -0.24
C LYS A 180 -15.11 -0.06 -0.61
N ASN A 181 -14.34 -0.64 0.31
CA ASN A 181 -13.54 -1.82 0.10
C ASN A 181 -14.29 -3.05 0.64
N ILE A 182 -15.49 -3.29 0.08
CA ILE A 182 -16.43 -4.34 0.53
C ILE A 182 -15.89 -5.77 0.33
N GLU A 183 -14.83 -5.90 -0.46
CA GLU A 183 -14.12 -7.14 -0.74
C GLU A 183 -12.95 -7.40 0.23
N LEU A 184 -12.71 -6.53 1.23
CA LEU A 184 -11.64 -6.72 2.21
C LEU A 184 -11.83 -8.01 3.01
N GLU A 185 -10.78 -8.82 3.00
CA GLU A 185 -10.64 -10.09 3.73
C GLU A 185 -9.58 -9.94 4.84
N TYR A 186 -8.54 -9.13 4.61
CA TYR A 186 -7.49 -8.83 5.58
C TYR A 186 -7.33 -7.32 5.75
N LEU A 187 -7.32 -6.85 7.00
CA LEU A 187 -7.05 -5.47 7.34
C LEU A 187 -6.10 -5.35 8.54
N ASP A 188 -4.92 -4.78 8.31
CA ASP A 188 -4.00 -4.34 9.34
C ASP A 188 -3.83 -2.82 9.32
N PHE A 189 -4.21 -2.17 10.41
CA PHE A 189 -3.91 -0.76 10.69
C PHE A 189 -3.27 -0.60 12.08
N SER A 190 -2.61 -1.64 12.56
CA SER A 190 -1.95 -1.63 13.86
C SER A 190 -0.87 -0.56 13.95
N SER A 191 -0.61 -0.08 15.16
CA SER A 191 0.36 1.00 15.42
C SER A 191 0.08 2.27 14.61
N THR A 192 -1.20 2.58 14.38
CA THR A 192 -1.65 3.88 13.83
C THR A 192 -2.29 4.73 14.93
N GLN A 193 -2.74 5.94 14.59
CA GLN A 193 -3.43 6.86 15.50
C GLN A 193 -4.95 6.85 15.30
N VAL A 194 -5.49 5.79 14.68
CA VAL A 194 -6.92 5.63 14.42
C VAL A 194 -7.68 5.48 15.73
N LYS A 195 -8.73 6.31 15.89
CA LYS A 195 -9.57 6.35 17.10
C LYS A 195 -10.95 5.72 16.91
N ASN A 196 -11.45 5.72 15.68
CA ASN A 196 -12.73 5.16 15.31
C ASN A 196 -12.59 4.50 13.94
N ILE A 197 -13.28 3.38 13.76
CA ILE A 197 -13.32 2.65 12.50
C ILE A 197 -14.73 2.11 12.30
N ASP A 198 -15.27 2.27 11.09
CA ASP A 198 -16.53 1.65 10.67
C ASP A 198 -16.23 0.45 9.77
N LEU A 199 -16.46 -0.75 10.30
CA LEU A 199 -16.23 -2.03 9.60
C LEU A 199 -17.54 -2.67 9.13
N SER A 200 -18.67 -1.96 9.21
CA SER A 200 -20.01 -2.52 8.94
C SER A 200 -20.22 -2.95 7.49
N TYR A 201 -19.41 -2.44 6.57
CA TYR A 201 -19.41 -2.79 5.14
C TYR A 201 -18.42 -3.90 4.77
N ASN A 202 -17.45 -4.20 5.64
CA ASN A 202 -16.36 -5.14 5.37
C ASN A 202 -16.73 -6.54 5.87
N ILE A 203 -17.90 -7.03 5.46
CA ILE A 203 -18.50 -8.27 5.97
C ILE A 203 -17.70 -9.54 5.63
N LYS A 204 -16.75 -9.44 4.71
CA LYS A 204 -15.84 -10.51 4.29
C LYS A 204 -14.54 -10.57 5.10
N LEU A 205 -14.34 -9.68 6.08
CA LEU A 205 -13.13 -9.69 6.90
C LEU A 205 -12.97 -11.03 7.62
N ILE A 206 -11.82 -11.66 7.38
CA ILE A 206 -11.34 -12.89 7.99
C ILE A 206 -10.32 -12.55 9.07
N GLU A 207 -9.43 -11.59 8.79
CA GLU A 207 -8.41 -11.14 9.72
C GLU A 207 -8.46 -9.63 9.92
N LEU A 208 -8.42 -9.23 11.20
CA LEU A 208 -8.35 -7.84 11.61
C LEU A 208 -7.25 -7.64 12.65
N ASN A 209 -6.26 -6.83 12.32
CA ASN A 209 -5.29 -6.32 13.27
C ASN A 209 -5.42 -4.80 13.44
N CYS A 210 -5.87 -4.40 14.63
CA CYS A 210 -6.00 -3.02 15.06
C CYS A 210 -5.16 -2.72 16.32
N SER A 211 -4.22 -3.61 16.65
CA SER A 211 -3.40 -3.51 17.85
C SER A 211 -2.62 -2.20 17.90
N TYR A 212 -2.31 -1.70 19.10
CA TYR A 212 -1.58 -0.45 19.30
C TYR A 212 -2.23 0.77 18.63
N SER A 213 -3.54 0.72 18.40
CA SER A 213 -4.35 1.87 17.96
C SER A 213 -4.94 2.61 19.17
N GLU A 214 -5.66 3.71 18.95
CA GLU A 214 -6.31 4.47 20.03
C GLU A 214 -7.84 4.30 20.04
N LEU A 215 -8.33 3.09 19.75
CA LEU A 215 -9.76 2.80 19.58
C LEU A 215 -10.54 2.91 20.90
N ALA A 216 -11.50 3.83 20.98
CA ALA A 216 -12.39 3.91 22.14
C ALA A 216 -13.40 2.74 22.18
N SER A 217 -13.75 2.21 21.01
CA SER A 217 -14.69 1.10 20.85
C SER A 217 -14.39 0.37 19.55
N LEU A 218 -14.75 -0.92 19.49
CA LEU A 218 -14.65 -1.74 18.30
C LEU A 218 -15.95 -2.53 18.11
N ASP A 219 -16.67 -2.26 17.02
CA ASP A 219 -17.84 -3.03 16.60
C ASP A 219 -17.46 -3.97 15.45
N VAL A 220 -17.44 -5.27 15.74
CA VAL A 220 -17.18 -6.35 14.78
C VAL A 220 -18.41 -7.23 14.55
N SER A 221 -19.60 -6.76 14.94
CA SER A 221 -20.84 -7.56 14.91
C SER A 221 -21.29 -7.98 13.51
N ARG A 222 -20.83 -7.27 12.48
CA ARG A 222 -21.10 -7.55 11.06
C ARG A 222 -20.04 -8.42 10.39
N ASN A 223 -18.87 -8.55 11.00
CA ASN A 223 -17.72 -9.27 10.43
C ASN A 223 -17.76 -10.74 10.88
N THR A 224 -18.85 -11.43 10.55
CA THR A 224 -19.13 -12.79 11.03
C THR A 224 -18.16 -13.85 10.48
N GLU A 225 -17.40 -13.47 9.46
CA GLU A 225 -16.33 -14.28 8.86
C GLU A 225 -15.00 -14.20 9.60
N LEU A 226 -14.87 -13.31 10.61
CA LEU A 226 -13.63 -13.14 11.37
C LEU A 226 -13.20 -14.45 12.02
N ASP A 227 -11.98 -14.85 11.68
CA ASP A 227 -11.23 -15.97 12.22
C ASP A 227 -10.13 -15.48 13.18
N GLU A 228 -9.49 -14.35 12.84
CA GLU A 228 -8.41 -13.77 13.63
C GLU A 228 -8.68 -12.29 13.97
N LEU A 229 -8.62 -11.95 15.27
CA LEU A 229 -8.76 -10.59 15.77
C LEU A 229 -7.63 -10.24 16.74
N PHE A 230 -6.81 -9.27 16.34
CA PHE A 230 -5.78 -8.67 17.19
C PHE A 230 -6.17 -7.21 17.49
N CYS A 231 -6.39 -6.91 18.76
CA CYS A 231 -6.76 -5.59 19.27
C CYS A 231 -5.98 -5.25 20.55
N HIS A 232 -4.74 -5.75 20.67
CA HIS A 232 -3.91 -5.50 21.85
C HIS A 232 -3.69 -4.00 22.05
N LYS A 233 -3.59 -3.53 23.30
CA LYS A 233 -3.21 -2.13 23.62
C LYS A 233 -4.01 -1.08 22.83
N SER A 234 -5.29 -1.33 22.62
CA SER A 234 -6.15 -0.49 21.80
C SER A 234 -7.04 0.45 22.62
N LYS A 235 -6.90 0.48 23.95
CA LYS A 235 -7.71 1.27 24.92
C LYS A 235 -9.19 0.85 25.00
N LEU A 236 -9.52 -0.37 24.57
CA LEU A 236 -10.88 -0.89 24.65
C LEU A 236 -11.31 -1.12 26.10
N THR A 237 -12.52 -0.71 26.46
CA THR A 237 -13.13 -0.98 27.78
C THR A 237 -14.17 -2.11 27.73
N TYR A 238 -14.71 -2.38 26.53
CA TYR A 238 -15.67 -3.44 26.26
C TYR A 238 -15.40 -4.04 24.88
N LEU A 239 -15.60 -5.35 24.75
CA LEU A 239 -15.50 -6.05 23.48
C LEU A 239 -16.61 -7.10 23.38
N ASP A 240 -17.43 -7.02 22.32
CA ASP A 240 -18.44 -8.02 21.99
C ASP A 240 -18.01 -8.77 20.72
N VAL A 241 -17.65 -10.04 20.88
CA VAL A 241 -17.33 -10.95 19.77
C VAL A 241 -18.36 -12.07 19.65
N SER A 242 -19.55 -11.92 20.26
CA SER A 242 -20.58 -12.96 20.28
C SER A 242 -21.21 -13.27 18.91
N LYS A 243 -20.82 -12.54 17.86
CA LYS A 243 -21.26 -12.75 16.48
C LYS A 243 -20.18 -13.39 15.61
N ASN A 244 -18.95 -13.45 16.09
CA ASN A 244 -17.78 -13.94 15.36
C ASN A 244 -17.53 -15.41 15.74
N ASN A 245 -18.50 -16.29 15.45
CA ASN A 245 -18.42 -17.69 15.89
C ASN A 245 -17.27 -18.48 15.23
N LYS A 246 -16.75 -17.98 14.10
CA LYS A 246 -15.57 -18.54 13.43
C LYS A 246 -14.26 -18.23 14.15
N LEU A 247 -14.23 -17.21 15.02
CA LEU A 247 -13.03 -16.72 15.66
C LEU A 247 -12.21 -17.85 16.33
N ASP A 248 -11.01 -18.08 15.80
CA ASP A 248 -10.03 -19.01 16.32
C ASP A 248 -8.85 -18.32 16.99
N ILE A 249 -8.62 -17.03 16.76
CA ILE A 249 -7.57 -16.28 17.47
C ILE A 249 -8.12 -14.93 17.94
N LEU A 250 -8.01 -14.66 19.25
CA LEU A 250 -8.29 -13.35 19.84
C LEU A 250 -7.14 -12.86 20.71
N GLY A 251 -6.48 -11.83 20.22
CA GLY A 251 -5.49 -11.05 20.95
C GLY A 251 -6.08 -9.76 21.51
N ALA A 252 -6.49 -9.75 22.79
CA ALA A 252 -7.10 -8.58 23.43
C ALA A 252 -6.33 -8.05 24.66
N GLN A 253 -5.08 -8.47 24.86
CA GLN A 253 -4.27 -8.06 26.02
C GLN A 253 -4.04 -6.55 26.10
N ASP A 254 -3.72 -6.11 27.32
CA ASP A 254 -3.28 -4.76 27.63
C ASP A 254 -4.28 -3.67 27.19
N ASN A 255 -5.55 -4.05 27.13
CA ASN A 255 -6.67 -3.13 27.10
C ASN A 255 -7.20 -2.87 28.52
N GLU A 256 -8.16 -1.95 28.61
CA GLU A 256 -8.89 -1.60 29.83
C GLU A 256 -10.21 -2.38 29.95
N LEU A 257 -10.27 -3.58 29.34
CA LEU A 257 -11.48 -4.40 29.25
C LEU A 257 -11.96 -4.83 30.65
N SER A 258 -13.23 -4.60 30.94
CA SER A 258 -13.88 -5.17 32.12
C SER A 258 -14.56 -6.51 31.82
N CYS A 259 -14.84 -6.79 30.54
CA CYS A 259 -15.52 -7.99 30.07
C CYS A 259 -15.29 -8.17 28.57
N ILE A 260 -15.21 -9.43 28.14
CA ILE A 260 -15.35 -9.82 26.73
C ILE A 260 -16.62 -10.65 26.63
N LYS A 261 -17.57 -10.20 25.79
CA LYS A 261 -18.82 -10.93 25.55
C LYS A 261 -18.62 -11.91 24.39
N ILE A 262 -18.96 -13.17 24.66
CA ILE A 262 -18.89 -14.30 23.73
C ILE A 262 -20.25 -14.98 23.59
N SER A 263 -20.42 -15.79 22.56
CA SER A 263 -21.61 -16.63 22.35
C SER A 263 -21.52 -17.94 23.14
N GLN A 264 -22.67 -18.63 23.29
CA GLN A 264 -22.69 -19.97 23.90
C GLN A 264 -21.88 -20.99 23.10
N GLU A 265 -21.85 -20.85 21.77
CA GLU A 265 -21.06 -21.71 20.88
C GLU A 265 -19.57 -21.54 21.16
N GLN A 266 -19.09 -20.29 21.22
CA GLN A 266 -17.70 -19.99 21.60
C GLN A 266 -17.36 -20.52 23.01
N LEU A 267 -18.28 -20.36 23.98
CA LEU A 267 -18.11 -20.86 25.35
C LEU A 267 -17.87 -22.36 25.40
N ASN A 268 -18.63 -23.14 24.61
CA ASN A 268 -18.53 -24.60 24.57
C ASN A 268 -17.17 -25.10 24.09
N HIS A 269 -16.44 -24.29 23.31
CA HIS A 269 -15.14 -24.65 22.74
C HIS A 269 -13.96 -24.02 23.50
N LEU A 270 -14.17 -23.28 24.60
CA LEU A 270 -13.09 -22.58 25.31
C LEU A 270 -11.99 -23.50 25.85
N GLU A 271 -12.34 -24.72 26.29
CA GLU A 271 -11.35 -25.68 26.80
C GLU A 271 -10.53 -26.33 25.67
N GLU A 272 -11.11 -26.45 24.48
CA GLU A 272 -10.45 -26.96 23.27
C GLU A 272 -9.62 -25.87 22.58
N LYS A 273 -10.08 -24.62 22.67
CA LYS A 273 -9.48 -23.43 22.06
C LYS A 273 -8.45 -22.79 23.01
N SER A 274 -7.22 -23.31 22.94
CA SER A 274 -6.08 -22.88 23.77
C SER A 274 -5.75 -21.38 23.75
N TRP A 275 -6.25 -20.62 22.76
CA TRP A 275 -5.99 -19.19 22.65
C TRP A 275 -6.63 -18.39 23.79
N TRP A 276 -7.83 -18.75 24.29
CA TRP A 276 -8.46 -18.00 25.39
C TRP A 276 -7.60 -18.01 26.65
N THR A 277 -7.07 -19.18 26.99
CA THR A 277 -6.15 -19.35 28.11
C THR A 277 -4.74 -18.84 27.82
N ARG A 278 -4.30 -18.74 26.57
CA ARG A 278 -2.97 -18.19 26.25
C ARG A 278 -2.94 -16.67 26.34
N TYR A 279 -4.04 -16.02 25.98
CA TYR A 279 -4.08 -14.60 25.67
C TYR A 279 -4.99 -13.80 26.62
N ASN A 280 -5.98 -14.39 27.30
CA ASN A 280 -7.01 -13.63 28.01
C ASN A 280 -7.20 -14.05 29.49
N LYS A 281 -6.19 -14.64 30.15
CA LYS A 281 -6.25 -15.16 31.55
C LYS A 281 -6.74 -14.17 32.63
N LYS A 282 -6.83 -12.87 32.31
CA LYS A 282 -7.16 -11.81 33.27
C LYS A 282 -8.63 -11.36 33.20
N TYR A 283 -9.38 -11.79 32.17
CA TYR A 283 -10.72 -11.32 31.85
C TYR A 283 -11.78 -12.41 32.03
#